data_AF-A0A7X7Q7M9-F1
#
_entry.id   AF-A0A7X7Q7M9-F1
#
_cell.length_a   1.000
_cell.length_b   1.000
_cell.length_c   1.000
_cell.angle_alpha   90.00
_cell.angle_beta   90.00
_cell.angle_gamma   90.00
#
_symmetry.space_group_name_H-M   'P 1'
#
loop_
_entity.id
_entity.type
_entity.pdbx_description
1 polymer ?
#
loop_
_entity_poly.entity_id
_entity_poly.type
_entity_poly.pdbx_seq_one_letter_code
_entity_poly.pdbx_strand_id
1 'polypeptide(L)'
;AGQLAAEMANLRDEWEGRLEHARATQGKVRGVRRDSATALIIRDLPATPVLTSAAVQRIHDVSHVAADRALAELAEASILTSKERRGVRYFYAEDLLDAFG
;
A
#
# COMPACT_ATOMS: atom_id res chain seq x y z
N ALA A 1 1.48 -18.04 18.63
CA ALA A 1 1.50 -16.67 18.09
C ALA A 1 2.09 -16.55 16.67
N GLY A 2 2.38 -17.66 15.95
CA GLY A 2 3.12 -17.59 14.68
C GLY A 2 2.28 -17.53 13.39
N GLN A 3 1.04 -18.00 13.40
CA GLN A 3 0.27 -18.19 12.16
C GLN A 3 -0.19 -16.88 11.52
N LEU A 4 -0.69 -15.95 12.34
CA LEU A 4 -1.11 -14.61 11.89
C LEU A 4 0.06 -13.81 11.29
N ALA A 5 1.26 -13.94 11.87
CA ALA A 5 2.46 -13.27 11.38
C ALA A 5 2.93 -13.84 10.02
N ALA A 6 2.77 -15.15 9.82
CA ALA A 6 3.08 -15.83 8.56
C ALA A 6 2.07 -15.48 7.46
N GLU A 7 0.78 -15.44 7.79
CA GLU A 7 -0.27 -15.00 6.85
C GLU A 7 -0.06 -13.54 6.42
N MET A 8 0.29 -12.65 7.35
CA MET A 8 0.66 -11.27 7.01
C MET A 8 1.94 -11.17 6.17
N ALA A 9 2.90 -12.09 6.33
CA ALA A 9 4.10 -12.12 5.50
C ALA A 9 3.78 -12.56 4.06
N ASN A 10 2.99 -13.62 3.90
CA ASN A 10 2.54 -14.08 2.59
C ASN A 10 1.75 -12.99 1.85
N LEU A 11 0.85 -12.30 2.56
CA LEU A 11 0.07 -11.21 1.96
C LEU A 11 0.95 -10.05 1.49
N ARG A 12 2.02 -9.73 2.22
CA ARG A 12 3.01 -8.73 1.78
C ARG A 12 3.77 -9.19 0.55
N ASP A 13 4.19 -10.45 0.49
CA ASP A 13 4.88 -11.00 -0.68
C ASP A 13 3.98 -10.96 -1.93
N GLU A 14 2.69 -11.26 -1.76
CA GLU A 14 1.70 -11.12 -2.84
C GLU A 14 1.56 -9.68 -3.33
N TRP A 15 1.45 -8.71 -2.42
CA TRP A 15 1.37 -7.30 -2.78
C TRP A 15 2.65 -6.78 -3.44
N GLU A 16 3.82 -7.20 -2.98
CA GLU A 16 5.10 -6.85 -3.62
C GLU A 16 5.14 -7.39 -5.06
N GLY A 17 4.69 -8.63 -5.28
CA GLY A 17 4.53 -9.21 -6.62
C GLY A 17 3.53 -8.45 -7.50
N ARG A 18 2.36 -8.05 -6.98
CA ARG A 18 1.37 -7.23 -7.72
C ARG A 18 1.95 -5.86 -8.09
N LEU A 19 2.69 -5.22 -7.18
CA LEU A 19 3.33 -3.93 -7.43
C LEU A 19 4.42 -4.04 -8.50
N GLU A 20 5.25 -5.08 -8.45
CA GLU A 20 6.26 -5.35 -9.47
C GLU A 20 5.62 -5.59 -10.84
N HIS A 21 4.55 -6.38 -10.88
CA HIS A 21 3.79 -6.63 -12.11
C HIS A 21 3.16 -5.35 -12.69
N ALA A 22 2.48 -4.55 -11.86
CA ALA A 22 1.89 -3.27 -12.27
C ALA A 22 2.95 -2.28 -12.80
N ARG A 23 4.16 -2.31 -12.25
CA ARG A 23 5.26 -1.48 -12.75
C ARG A 23 5.83 -1.98 -14.07
N ALA A 24 5.97 -3.30 -14.21
CA ALA A 24 6.41 -3.91 -15.46
C ALA A 24 5.44 -3.57 -16.60
N THR A 25 4.13 -3.62 -16.35
CA THR A 25 3.10 -3.22 -17.35
C THR A 25 3.12 -1.73 -17.66
N GLN A 26 3.54 -0.87 -16.72
CA GLN A 26 3.76 0.56 -16.93
C GLN A 26 5.13 0.92 -17.56
N GLY A 27 5.96 -0.07 -17.91
CA GLY A 27 7.31 0.15 -18.45
C GLY A 27 8.32 0.70 -17.45
N LYS A 28 7.99 0.70 -16.15
CA LYS A 28 8.86 1.16 -15.06
C LYS A 28 9.75 -0.01 -14.60
N VAL A 29 10.80 -0.30 -15.35
CA VAL A 29 11.74 -1.42 -15.09
C VAL A 29 12.64 -1.18 -13.87
N ARG A 30 12.76 0.08 -13.40
CA ARG A 30 13.50 0.37 -12.16
C ARG A 30 12.67 -0.06 -10.95
N GLY A 31 13.15 -1.07 -10.24
CA GLY A 31 12.56 -1.58 -9.00
C GLY A 31 12.21 -0.47 -8.00
N VAL A 32 11.23 -0.75 -7.15
CA VAL A 32 10.85 0.12 -6.03
C VAL A 32 12.08 0.31 -5.17
N ARG A 33 12.53 1.56 -4.99
CA ARG A 33 13.56 1.79 -3.97
C ARG A 33 12.94 1.47 -2.62
N ARG A 34 13.69 0.75 -1.79
CA ARG A 34 13.25 0.26 -0.47
C ARG A 34 12.79 1.38 0.48
N ASP A 35 13.20 2.61 0.19
CA ASP A 35 12.90 3.86 0.91
C ASP A 35 11.77 4.69 0.27
N SER A 36 11.18 4.25 -0.84
CA SER A 36 10.06 4.96 -1.45
C SER A 36 8.82 4.88 -0.56
N ALA A 37 7.99 5.93 -0.60
CA ALA A 37 6.72 5.96 0.11
C ALA A 37 5.86 4.71 -0.15
N THR A 38 5.86 4.19 -1.39
CA THR A 38 5.16 2.95 -1.77
C THR A 38 5.65 1.73 -0.97
N ALA A 39 6.97 1.52 -0.87
CA ALA A 39 7.55 0.42 -0.11
C ALA A 39 7.29 0.53 1.39
N LEU A 40 7.37 1.76 1.94
CA LEU A 40 7.08 2.01 3.35
C LEU A 40 5.62 1.73 3.69
N ILE A 41 4.69 2.13 2.81
CA ILE A 41 3.26 1.87 3.00
C ILE A 41 2.99 0.36 2.99
N ILE A 42 3.45 -0.40 1.99
CA ILE A 42 3.20 -1.86 1.91
C ILE A 42 3.71 -2.58 3.17
N ARG A 43 4.90 -2.20 3.66
CA ARG A 43 5.49 -2.81 4.86
C ARG A 43 4.60 -2.61 6.09
N ASP A 44 4.05 -1.41 6.24
CA ASP A 44 3.33 -0.99 7.45
C ASP A 44 1.80 -1.17 7.31
N LEU A 45 1.31 -1.54 6.12
CA LEU A 45 -0.10 -1.74 5.77
C LEU A 45 -0.82 -2.78 6.66
N PRO A 46 -0.21 -3.91 7.05
CA PRO A 46 -0.87 -4.87 7.95
C PRO A 46 -1.13 -4.32 9.35
N ALA A 47 -0.36 -3.32 9.79
CA ALA A 47 -0.58 -2.63 11.06
C ALA A 47 -1.51 -1.40 10.89
N THR A 48 -1.61 -0.86 9.68
CA THR A 48 -2.41 0.32 9.35
C THR A 48 -3.26 0.07 8.09
N PRO A 49 -4.35 -0.73 8.20
CA PRO A 49 -5.13 -1.19 7.05
C PRO A 49 -5.92 -0.09 6.32
N VAL A 50 -6.10 1.06 6.97
CA VAL A 50 -6.78 2.23 6.40
C VAL A 50 -5.87 3.45 6.53
N LEU A 51 -5.62 4.09 5.41
CA LEU A 51 -4.68 5.20 5.29
C LEU A 51 -5.37 6.39 4.60
N THR A 52 -4.90 7.59 4.93
CA THR A 52 -5.14 8.80 4.15
C THR A 52 -3.79 9.37 3.72
N SER A 53 -3.77 10.23 2.71
CA SER A 53 -2.53 10.90 2.32
C SER A 53 -1.88 11.65 3.49
N ALA A 54 -2.69 12.27 4.35
CA ALA A 54 -2.22 12.91 5.58
C ALA A 54 -1.64 11.92 6.61
N ALA A 55 -2.20 10.72 6.72
CA ALA A 55 -1.66 9.66 7.59
C ALA A 55 -0.32 9.14 7.07
N VAL A 56 -0.21 8.88 5.77
CA VAL A 56 1.04 8.43 5.12
C VAL A 56 2.16 9.44 5.30
N GLN A 57 1.87 10.74 5.09
CA GLN A 57 2.84 11.81 5.36
C GLN A 57 3.34 11.77 6.80
N ARG A 58 2.41 11.63 7.76
CA ARG A 58 2.74 11.71 9.19
C ARG A 58 3.47 10.47 9.70
N ILE A 59 3.17 9.29 9.15
CA ILE A 59 3.78 8.00 9.55
C ILE A 59 5.17 7.83 8.93
N HIS A 60 5.32 8.22 7.66
CA HIS A 60 6.54 7.96 6.89
C HIS A 60 7.43 9.19 6.66
N ASP A 61 7.03 10.35 7.18
CA ASP A 61 7.71 11.64 7.01
C ASP A 61 8.02 11.97 5.53
N VAL A 62 7.03 11.75 4.68
CA VAL A 62 7.11 12.00 3.23
C VAL A 62 6.27 13.21 2.83
N SER A 63 6.58 13.82 1.68
CA SER A 63 5.77 14.93 1.16
C SER A 63 4.38 14.47 0.71
N HIS A 64 3.42 15.40 0.67
CA HIS A 64 2.06 15.12 0.17
C HIS A 64 2.05 14.53 -1.23
N VAL A 65 2.88 15.05 -2.14
CA VAL A 65 2.99 14.54 -3.52
C VAL A 65 3.55 13.12 -3.55
N ALA A 66 4.51 12.79 -2.68
CA ALA A 66 5.05 11.44 -2.58
C ALA A 66 4.01 10.46 -2.01
N ALA A 67 3.27 10.88 -1.00
CA ALA A 67 2.16 10.11 -0.43
C ALA A 67 1.06 9.84 -1.46
N ASP A 68 0.59 10.87 -2.17
CA ASP A 68 -0.45 10.73 -3.19
C ASP A 68 -0.02 9.82 -4.34
N ARG A 69 1.23 9.98 -4.82
CA ARG A 69 1.77 9.10 -5.88
C ARG A 69 1.87 7.65 -5.41
N ALA A 70 2.33 7.42 -4.19
CA ALA A 70 2.42 6.07 -3.64
C ALA A 70 1.04 5.43 -3.48
N LEU A 71 0.07 6.17 -2.95
CA LEU A 71 -1.31 5.70 -2.81
C LEU A 71 -1.97 5.44 -4.17
N ALA A 72 -1.74 6.29 -5.16
CA ALA A 72 -2.22 6.08 -6.52
C ALA A 72 -1.60 4.84 -7.17
N GLU A 73 -0.29 4.64 -7.02
CA GLU A 73 0.42 3.47 -7.54
C GLU A 73 -0.09 2.15 -6.91
N LEU A 74 -0.34 2.17 -5.60
CA LEU A 74 -0.92 1.01 -4.90
C LEU A 74 -2.37 0.74 -5.33
N ALA A 75 -3.14 1.79 -5.64
CA ALA A 75 -4.48 1.63 -6.18
C ALA A 75 -4.47 1.10 -7.61
N GLU A 76 -3.55 1.56 -8.46
CA GLU A 76 -3.34 1.03 -9.81
C GLU A 76 -2.91 -0.44 -9.78
N ALA A 77 -2.10 -0.84 -8.79
CA ALA A 77 -1.72 -2.23 -8.56
C ALA A 77 -2.85 -3.09 -7.96
N SER A 78 -4.04 -2.54 -7.74
CA SER A 78 -5.18 -3.22 -7.10
C SER A 78 -4.83 -3.76 -5.70
N ILE A 79 -3.92 -3.09 -4.99
CA ILE A 79 -3.56 -3.37 -3.60
C ILE A 79 -4.41 -2.53 -2.64
N LEU A 80 -4.72 -1.29 -3.04
CA LEU A 80 -5.55 -0.37 -2.27
C LEU A 80 -6.81 0.03 -3.03
N THR A 81 -7.95 0.00 -2.34
CA THR A 81 -9.19 0.59 -2.82
C THR A 81 -9.30 2.01 -2.29
N SER A 82 -9.46 2.98 -3.19
CA SER A 82 -9.68 4.38 -2.82
C SER A 82 -11.17 4.67 -2.66
N LYS A 83 -11.55 5.35 -1.59
CA LYS A 83 -12.92 5.78 -1.33
C LYS A 83 -12.94 7.19 -0.76
N GLU A 84 -13.78 8.03 -1.34
CA GLU A 84 -13.95 9.40 -0.86
C GLU A 84 -15.17 9.50 0.05
N ARG A 85 -15.00 10.11 1.22
CA ARG A 85 -16.09 10.34 2.16
C ARG A 85 -15.93 11.70 2.82
N ARG A 86 -16.96 12.55 2.71
CA ARG A 86 -16.98 13.92 3.28
C ARG A 86 -15.76 14.76 2.88
N GLY A 87 -15.34 14.67 1.61
CA GLY A 87 -14.20 15.42 1.08
C GLY A 87 -12.82 14.89 1.51
N VAL A 88 -12.75 13.75 2.20
CA VAL A 88 -11.50 13.09 2.55
C VAL A 88 -11.39 11.79 1.77
N ARG A 89 -10.25 11.58 1.12
CA ARG A 89 -9.93 10.34 0.40
C ARG A 89 -9.21 9.38 1.33
N TYR A 90 -9.81 8.22 1.52
CA TYR A 90 -9.28 7.10 2.30
C TYR A 90 -8.89 5.99 1.35
N PHE A 91 -7.84 5.27 1.69
CA PHE A 91 -7.34 4.11 0.98
C PHE A 91 -7.32 2.95 1.96
N TYR A 92 -7.80 1.79 1.53
CA TYR A 92 -7.82 0.61 2.37
C TYR A 92 -7.45 -0.63 1.55
N ALA A 93 -6.83 -1.61 2.19
CA ALA A 93 -6.55 -2.90 1.56
C ALA A 93 -7.77 -3.82 1.72
N GLU A 94 -8.44 -4.14 0.63
CA GLU A 94 -9.59 -5.04 0.64
C GLU A 94 -9.16 -6.48 0.97
N ASP A 95 -7.99 -6.91 0.49
CA ASP A 95 -7.42 -8.22 0.82
C ASP A 95 -7.22 -8.42 2.34
N LEU A 96 -6.97 -7.35 3.12
CA LEU A 96 -6.90 -7.45 4.58
C LEU A 96 -8.28 -7.68 5.20
N LEU A 97 -9.32 -7.05 4.65
CA LEU A 97 -10.69 -7.25 5.15
C LEU A 97 -11.14 -8.69 4.95
N ASP A 98 -10.78 -9.31 3.82
CA ASP A 98 -11.02 -10.72 3.55
C ASP A 98 -10.17 -11.64 4.45
N ALA A 99 -8.92 -11.28 4.74
CA ALA A 99 -8.04 -12.08 5.61
C ALA A 99 -8.46 -12.09 7.09
N PHE A 100 -9.20 -11.08 7.56
CA PHE A 100 -9.75 -11.00 8.92
C PHE A 100 -11.23 -11.43 9.01
N GLY A 101 -11.87 -11.72 7.87
CA GLY A 101 -13.30 -12.03 7.74
C GLY A 101 -13.69 -13.47 8.07
#